data_AF-A0A5U6MH14-F1
#
_entry.id   AF-A0A5U6MH14-F1
#
_cell.length_a   1.000
_cell.length_b   1.000
_cell.length_c   1.000
_cell.angle_alpha   90.00
_cell.angle_beta   90.00
_cell.angle_gamma   90.00
#
_symmetry.space_group_name_H-M   'P 1'
#
loop_
_entity.id
_entity.type
_entity.pdbx_description
1 polymer ?
#
loop_
_entity_poly.entity_id
_entity_poly.type
_entity_poly.pdbx_seq_one_letter_code
_entity_poly.pdbx_strand_id
1 'polypeptide(L)'
;MSTVISTSTRVPGTYVGFDFSRAGRALAADSQSVVILGQRLAGTVAALTPTDVFSGDEAAQYFGRGSQVHRMAVRAIDANSNIQLSVCALDDDPAGVAATGSVVLSGTASGTGQVRLQVAGTTVAIAVSTGDKAEDLTPRLAAAFGDFPDLPVTAAAEDVVTGKDASGNDVTAPGVVLTARNKGACGNQVGLTLTLTAEGLTGTLSPLAGGQGDPDIAPALAAIFSAGHTLIVTPYSTDEALRTLAAHLDNVSGPTEQRAAFGVLGWRDSLATGITLTGNANAERLTVGWHNHSVLPDGELAAVYAA
;
A
#
# COMPACT_ATOMS: atom_id res chain seq x y z
N MET A 1 -3.94 50.70 10.06
CA MET A 1 -2.91 50.12 9.18
C MET A 1 -1.67 49.94 10.04
N SER A 2 -1.27 48.70 10.32
CA SER A 2 -0.03 48.47 11.07
C SER A 2 1.17 48.85 10.18
N THR A 3 2.13 49.55 10.77
CA THR A 3 3.34 50.00 10.09
C THR A 3 4.38 48.88 10.13
N VAL A 4 4.07 47.74 9.51
CA VAL A 4 4.97 46.57 9.57
C VAL A 4 6.28 46.82 8.85
N ILE A 5 6.23 47.64 7.80
CA ILE A 5 7.42 48.15 7.11
C ILE A 5 7.55 49.62 7.50
N SER A 6 8.70 49.98 8.09
CA SER A 6 8.96 51.35 8.51
C SER A 6 9.00 52.29 7.31
N THR A 7 8.28 53.41 7.40
CA THR A 7 8.31 54.50 6.41
C THR A 7 9.65 55.24 6.37
N SER A 8 10.54 54.98 7.33
CA SER A 8 11.92 55.50 7.35
C SER A 8 12.91 54.63 6.56
N THR A 9 12.48 53.51 5.99
CA THR A 9 13.34 52.64 5.18
C THR A 9 13.70 53.35 3.88
N ARG A 10 14.96 53.74 3.71
CA ARG A 10 15.46 54.49 2.53
C ARG A 10 16.35 53.68 1.59
N VAL A 11 16.58 52.41 1.92
CA VAL A 11 17.34 51.51 1.07
C VAL A 11 16.34 50.89 0.06
N PRO A 12 16.61 50.96 -1.25
CA PRO A 12 15.77 50.30 -2.24
C PRO A 12 15.92 48.78 -2.12
N GLY A 13 14.79 48.05 -2.10
CA GLY A 13 14.75 46.60 -1.98
C GLY A 13 13.33 46.06 -1.80
N THR A 14 13.18 44.74 -1.82
CA THR A 14 11.91 44.06 -1.50
C THR A 14 11.83 43.84 0.01
N TYR A 15 10.84 44.44 0.65
CA TYR A 15 10.58 44.29 2.09
C TYR A 15 9.27 43.52 2.28
N VAL A 16 9.32 42.44 3.05
CA VAL A 16 8.14 41.64 3.42
C VAL A 16 7.91 41.83 4.92
N GLY A 17 6.69 42.20 5.30
CA GLY A 17 6.28 42.38 6.69
C GLY A 17 5.02 41.58 6.98
N PHE A 18 4.99 40.90 8.13
CA PHE A 18 3.84 40.13 8.61
C PHE A 18 3.12 40.88 9.74
N ASP A 19 1.84 41.19 9.58
CA ASP A 19 0.99 41.80 10.60
C ASP A 19 0.25 40.72 11.41
N PHE A 20 0.65 40.52 12.67
CA PHE A 20 0.00 39.57 13.57
C PHE A 20 -1.10 40.18 14.45
N SER A 21 -1.48 41.45 14.26
CA SER A 21 -2.47 42.14 15.11
C SER A 21 -3.87 41.51 15.06
N ARG A 22 -4.19 40.77 13.99
CA ARG A 22 -5.41 39.97 13.82
C ARG A 22 -5.15 38.46 13.74
N ALA A 23 -3.94 38.01 14.05
CA ALA A 23 -3.64 36.58 14.07
C ALA A 23 -4.44 35.88 15.17
N GLY A 24 -4.94 34.69 14.88
CA GLY A 24 -5.62 33.85 15.87
C GLY A 24 -4.70 33.58 17.05
N ARG A 25 -5.20 33.80 18.27
CA ARG A 25 -4.48 33.50 19.53
C ARG A 25 -4.76 32.09 20.05
N ALA A 26 -5.69 31.38 19.41
CA ALA A 26 -5.89 29.96 19.64
C ALA A 26 -4.70 29.19 19.07
N LEU A 27 -4.44 27.99 19.60
CA LEU A 27 -3.58 27.04 18.90
C LEU A 27 -4.10 26.92 17.48
N ALA A 28 -3.24 27.17 16.49
CA ALA A 28 -3.60 26.90 15.10
C ALA A 28 -3.99 25.42 15.03
N ALA A 29 -5.20 25.14 14.56
CA ALA A 29 -5.52 23.81 14.12
C ALA A 29 -4.58 23.54 12.93
N ASP A 30 -3.61 22.66 13.12
CA ASP A 30 -2.75 22.21 12.03
C ASP A 30 -3.62 21.33 11.13
N SER A 31 -4.38 21.96 10.23
CA SER A 31 -5.25 21.27 9.29
C SER A 31 -4.38 20.66 8.20
N GLN A 32 -3.73 19.55 8.54
CA GLN A 32 -3.00 18.73 7.59
C GLN A 32 -4.01 17.94 6.76
N SER A 33 -3.94 18.10 5.44
CA SER A 33 -4.74 17.32 4.51
C SER A 33 -3.86 16.27 3.85
N VAL A 34 -4.32 15.03 3.88
CA VAL A 34 -3.58 13.87 3.40
C VAL A 34 -4.24 13.34 2.14
N VAL A 35 -3.46 13.11 1.10
CA VAL A 35 -3.91 12.44 -0.11
C VAL A 35 -3.18 11.13 -0.31
N ILE A 36 -3.94 10.06 -0.50
CA ILE A 36 -3.40 8.74 -0.82
C ILE A 36 -3.50 8.52 -2.33
N LEU A 37 -2.36 8.18 -2.93
CA LEU A 37 -2.27 7.62 -4.28
C LEU A 37 -2.26 6.10 -4.19
N GLY A 38 -2.87 5.40 -5.14
CA GLY A 38 -2.84 3.95 -5.17
C GLY A 38 -3.79 3.35 -6.18
N GLN A 39 -3.67 2.04 -6.43
CA GLN A 39 -4.48 1.34 -7.40
C GLN A 39 -5.88 1.05 -6.87
N ARG A 40 -6.89 1.27 -7.69
CA ARG A 40 -8.26 0.84 -7.45
C ARG A 40 -8.57 -0.45 -8.20
N LEU A 41 -9.66 -1.09 -7.80
CA LEU A 41 -10.38 -2.06 -8.60
C LEU A 41 -11.64 -1.40 -9.17
N ALA A 42 -12.52 -2.19 -9.79
CA ALA A 42 -13.84 -1.71 -10.19
C ALA A 42 -14.60 -1.14 -8.98
N GLY A 43 -14.99 0.13 -9.09
CA GLY A 43 -15.68 0.89 -8.04
C GLY A 43 -16.47 2.04 -8.66
N THR A 44 -17.18 2.82 -7.84
CA THR A 44 -18.06 3.90 -8.32
C THR A 44 -17.30 5.16 -8.73
N VAL A 45 -16.07 5.37 -8.22
CA VAL A 45 -15.24 6.53 -8.54
C VAL A 45 -14.27 6.17 -9.67
N ALA A 46 -14.18 7.04 -10.67
CA ALA A 46 -13.26 6.89 -11.78
C ALA A 46 -11.81 7.17 -11.34
N ALA A 47 -10.84 6.60 -12.06
CA ALA A 47 -9.43 6.92 -11.83
C ALA A 47 -9.16 8.43 -12.00
N LEU A 48 -8.09 8.91 -11.35
CA LEU A 48 -7.59 10.29 -11.42
C LEU A 48 -8.57 11.35 -10.90
N THR A 49 -9.56 10.94 -10.10
CA THR A 49 -10.53 11.86 -9.49
C THR A 49 -10.29 11.92 -7.98
N PRO A 50 -9.70 13.01 -7.46
CA PRO A 50 -9.53 13.21 -6.02
C PRO A 50 -10.89 13.22 -5.32
N THR A 51 -11.08 12.30 -4.38
CA THR A 51 -12.34 12.13 -3.65
C THR A 51 -12.06 12.01 -2.16
N ASP A 52 -12.81 12.74 -1.35
CA ASP A 52 -12.72 12.65 0.11
C ASP A 52 -13.32 11.34 0.62
N VAL A 53 -12.67 10.74 1.62
CA VAL A 53 -13.04 9.45 2.19
C VAL A 53 -13.12 9.56 3.69
N PHE A 54 -14.26 9.17 4.26
CA PHE A 54 -14.51 9.29 5.70
C PHE A 54 -14.60 7.93 6.41
N SER A 55 -14.69 6.83 5.66
CA SER A 55 -14.77 5.49 6.22
C SER A 55 -14.17 4.42 5.30
N GLY A 56 -13.79 3.28 5.89
CA GLY A 56 -13.33 2.11 5.14
C GLY A 56 -14.38 1.55 4.17
N ASP A 57 -15.65 1.51 4.58
CA ASP A 57 -16.73 0.99 3.72
C ASP A 57 -16.99 1.90 2.50
N GLU A 58 -16.89 3.22 2.69
CA GLU A 58 -16.96 4.19 1.59
C GLU A 58 -15.78 4.00 0.62
N ALA A 59 -14.56 3.81 1.14
CA ALA A 59 -13.39 3.50 0.32
C ALA A 59 -13.58 2.19 -0.48
N ALA A 60 -14.20 1.17 0.12
CA ALA A 60 -14.49 -0.09 -0.55
C ALA A 60 -15.49 0.08 -1.70
N GLN A 61 -16.50 0.93 -1.52
CA GLN A 61 -17.49 1.23 -2.56
C GLN A 61 -16.88 2.06 -3.71
N TYR A 62 -16.08 3.06 -3.37
CA TYR A 62 -15.51 3.98 -4.34
C TYR A 62 -14.43 3.35 -5.20
N PHE A 63 -13.54 2.58 -4.59
CA PHE A 63 -12.32 2.07 -5.23
C PHE A 63 -12.26 0.54 -5.33
N GLY A 64 -13.34 -0.14 -4.95
CA GLY A 64 -13.43 -1.59 -4.98
C GLY A 64 -12.81 -2.24 -3.73
N ARG A 65 -13.55 -3.20 -3.17
CA ARG A 65 -13.19 -3.91 -1.94
C ARG A 65 -11.91 -4.74 -2.12
N GLY A 66 -10.98 -4.59 -1.19
CA GLY A 66 -9.68 -5.26 -1.20
C GLY A 66 -8.65 -4.67 -2.17
N SER A 67 -8.96 -3.56 -2.85
CA SER A 67 -7.98 -2.80 -3.63
C SER A 67 -6.84 -2.26 -2.76
N GLN A 68 -5.69 -1.98 -3.37
CA GLN A 68 -4.55 -1.37 -2.68
C GLN A 68 -4.98 -0.09 -1.95
N VAL A 69 -5.72 0.79 -2.63
CA VAL A 69 -6.14 2.07 -2.08
C VAL A 69 -7.19 1.94 -0.97
N HIS A 70 -8.11 0.97 -1.07
CA HIS A 70 -9.06 0.66 0.01
C HIS A 70 -8.32 0.29 1.30
N ARG A 71 -7.34 -0.63 1.21
CA ARG A 71 -6.60 -1.06 2.40
C ARG A 71 -5.75 0.06 2.98
N MET A 72 -5.13 0.90 2.14
CA MET A 72 -4.41 2.09 2.60
C MET A 72 -5.32 3.07 3.34
N ALA A 73 -6.52 3.36 2.79
CA ALA A 73 -7.48 4.24 3.42
C ALA A 73 -7.98 3.72 4.78
N VAL A 74 -8.32 2.43 4.86
CA VAL A 74 -8.70 1.78 6.13
C VAL A 74 -7.59 1.93 7.17
N ARG A 75 -6.34 1.64 6.80
CA ARG A 75 -5.19 1.73 7.71
C ARG A 75 -4.88 3.15 8.17
N ALA A 76 -5.02 4.15 7.29
CA ALA A 76 -4.87 5.55 7.66
C ALA A 76 -5.97 6.00 8.65
N ILE A 77 -7.23 5.64 8.40
CA ILE A 77 -8.36 5.98 9.28
C ILE A 77 -8.25 5.27 10.63
N ASP A 78 -7.81 4.00 10.64
CA ASP A 78 -7.55 3.24 11.88
C ASP A 78 -6.46 3.89 12.73
N ALA A 79 -5.41 4.43 12.10
CA ALA A 79 -4.33 5.13 12.79
C ALA A 79 -4.79 6.50 13.32
N ASN A 80 -5.56 7.24 12.53
CA ASN A 80 -6.10 8.54 12.92
C ASN A 80 -7.52 8.78 12.37
N SER A 81 -8.51 8.60 13.24
CA SER A 81 -9.92 8.76 12.88
C SER A 81 -10.36 10.18 12.49
N ASN A 82 -9.56 11.22 12.79
CA ASN A 82 -9.88 12.62 12.51
C ASN A 82 -9.11 13.19 11.31
N ILE A 83 -8.39 12.35 10.57
CA ILE A 83 -7.60 12.76 9.41
C ILE A 83 -8.51 13.28 8.29
N GLN A 84 -8.11 14.39 7.65
CA GLN A 84 -8.74 14.82 6.40
C GLN A 84 -8.11 14.03 5.25
N LEU A 85 -8.72 12.89 4.93
CA LEU A 85 -8.23 11.97 3.91
C LEU A 85 -8.95 12.18 2.58
N SER A 86 -8.17 12.45 1.54
CA SER A 86 -8.58 12.36 0.14
C SER A 86 -7.84 11.23 -0.54
N VAL A 87 -8.44 10.66 -1.58
CA VAL A 87 -7.86 9.57 -2.35
C VAL A 87 -7.88 9.94 -3.83
N CYS A 88 -6.74 9.79 -4.50
CA CYS A 88 -6.64 9.88 -5.95
C CYS A 88 -6.19 8.51 -6.47
N ALA A 89 -7.16 7.73 -6.94
CA ALA A 89 -6.92 6.37 -7.39
C ALA A 89 -6.39 6.30 -8.83
N LEU A 90 -5.57 5.29 -9.09
CA LEU A 90 -5.07 4.95 -10.41
C LEU A 90 -5.63 3.60 -10.86
N ASP A 91 -5.78 3.43 -12.17
CA ASP A 91 -6.03 2.11 -12.74
C ASP A 91 -4.71 1.35 -12.87
N ASP A 92 -4.79 0.03 -12.77
CA ASP A 92 -3.68 -0.87 -13.06
C ASP A 92 -3.14 -0.60 -14.49
N ASP A 93 -1.82 -0.72 -14.68
CA ASP A 93 -1.23 -0.64 -16.01
C ASP A 93 -1.81 -1.77 -16.90
N PRO A 94 -2.26 -1.49 -18.15
CA PRO A 94 -2.77 -2.51 -19.06
C PRO A 94 -1.75 -3.64 -19.33
N ALA A 95 -0.44 -3.32 -19.35
CA ALA A 95 0.66 -4.27 -19.49
C ALA A 95 1.14 -4.84 -18.14
N GLY A 96 0.52 -4.42 -17.02
CA GLY A 96 0.83 -4.89 -15.69
C GLY A 96 0.55 -6.39 -15.52
N VAL A 97 1.42 -7.05 -14.77
CA VAL A 97 1.33 -8.48 -14.42
C VAL A 97 1.02 -8.58 -12.93
N ALA A 98 0.05 -9.42 -12.58
CA ALA A 98 -0.30 -9.70 -11.19
C ALA A 98 0.73 -10.66 -10.57
N ALA A 99 1.14 -10.38 -9.34
CA ALA A 99 2.00 -11.29 -8.59
C ALA A 99 1.26 -12.57 -8.23
N THR A 100 1.94 -13.70 -8.34
CA THR A 100 1.40 -15.01 -7.96
C THR A 100 2.27 -15.66 -6.90
N GLY A 101 1.64 -16.37 -5.97
CA GLY A 101 2.25 -17.20 -4.94
C GLY A 101 1.49 -18.51 -4.83
N SER A 102 2.03 -19.45 -4.06
CA SER A 102 1.39 -20.76 -3.91
C SER A 102 1.59 -21.34 -2.52
N VAL A 103 0.60 -22.10 -2.07
CA VAL A 103 0.67 -22.91 -0.85
C VAL A 103 0.35 -24.34 -1.23
N VAL A 104 1.30 -25.25 -1.04
CA VAL A 104 1.10 -26.67 -1.27
C VAL A 104 1.13 -27.37 0.08
N LEU A 105 0.06 -28.08 0.40
CA LEU A 105 -0.02 -28.92 1.59
C LEU A 105 0.32 -30.36 1.19
N SER A 106 0.99 -31.08 2.08
CA SER A 106 1.30 -32.49 1.89
C SER A 106 1.18 -33.28 3.20
N GLY A 107 0.88 -34.58 3.05
CA GLY A 107 0.72 -35.50 4.18
C GLY A 107 -0.72 -35.75 4.59
N THR A 108 -0.88 -36.40 5.74
CA THR A 108 -2.17 -36.74 6.35
C THR A 108 -2.08 -36.40 7.82
N ALA A 109 -3.10 -35.71 8.33
CA ALA A 109 -3.11 -35.27 9.71
C ALA A 109 -3.17 -36.47 10.67
N SER A 110 -2.14 -36.64 11.49
CA SER A 110 -2.11 -37.64 12.56
C SER A 110 -2.72 -37.14 13.87
N GLY A 111 -2.92 -35.82 13.99
CA GLY A 111 -3.54 -35.17 15.14
C GLY A 111 -4.44 -34.01 14.74
N THR A 112 -5.29 -33.57 15.66
CA THR A 112 -6.11 -32.38 15.49
C THR A 112 -5.27 -31.11 15.57
N GLY A 113 -5.56 -30.12 14.74
CA GLY A 113 -4.88 -28.84 14.77
C GLY A 113 -5.50 -27.84 13.82
N GLN A 114 -4.69 -26.87 13.38
CA GLN A 114 -5.11 -25.84 12.44
C GLN A 114 -4.03 -25.60 11.39
N VAL A 115 -4.46 -25.33 10.16
CA VAL A 115 -3.65 -24.68 9.13
C VAL A 115 -3.99 -23.21 9.16
N ARG A 116 -2.98 -22.37 9.40
CA ARG A 116 -3.13 -20.92 9.48
C ARG A 116 -2.26 -20.26 8.42
N LEU A 117 -2.88 -19.44 7.57
CA LEU A 117 -2.21 -18.61 6.60
C LEU A 117 -2.48 -17.15 6.92
N GLN A 118 -1.43 -16.43 7.30
CA GLN A 118 -1.50 -14.99 7.50
C GLN A 118 -1.16 -14.27 6.18
N VAL A 119 -2.02 -13.34 5.77
CA VAL A 119 -1.91 -12.55 4.55
C VAL A 119 -2.04 -11.07 4.92
N ALA A 120 -0.98 -10.28 4.71
CA ALA A 120 -0.96 -8.85 5.03
C ALA A 120 -1.48 -8.51 6.44
N GLY A 121 -1.14 -9.35 7.43
CA GLY A 121 -1.55 -9.20 8.83
C GLY A 121 -2.87 -9.89 9.20
N THR A 122 -3.75 -10.19 8.24
CA THR A 122 -5.02 -10.90 8.48
C THR A 122 -4.82 -12.41 8.46
N THR A 123 -5.46 -13.11 9.39
CA THR A 123 -5.28 -14.56 9.55
C THR A 123 -6.46 -15.33 8.97
N VAL A 124 -6.21 -16.17 7.97
CA VAL A 124 -7.16 -17.17 7.45
C VAL A 124 -6.79 -18.53 8.04
N ALA A 125 -7.72 -19.19 8.71
CA ALA A 125 -7.44 -20.47 9.39
C ALA A 125 -8.52 -21.51 9.09
N ILE A 126 -8.08 -22.76 8.94
CA ILE A 126 -8.97 -23.92 8.82
C ILE A 126 -8.67 -24.93 9.92
N ALA A 127 -9.72 -25.55 10.45
CA ALA A 127 -9.61 -26.64 11.41
C ALA A 127 -9.24 -27.95 10.69
N VAL A 128 -8.29 -28.69 11.27
CA VAL A 128 -7.81 -29.98 10.80
C VAL A 128 -8.23 -31.06 11.79
N SER A 129 -8.86 -32.12 11.30
CA SER A 129 -9.20 -33.31 12.08
C SER A 129 -8.23 -34.46 11.78
N THR A 130 -8.10 -35.40 12.71
CA THR A 130 -7.29 -36.62 12.48
C THR A 130 -7.84 -37.38 11.28
N GLY A 131 -6.96 -37.74 10.35
CA GLY A 131 -7.31 -38.42 9.10
C GLY A 131 -7.61 -37.49 7.92
N ASP A 132 -7.69 -36.17 8.14
CA ASP A 132 -7.81 -35.20 7.04
C ASP A 132 -6.54 -35.26 6.18
N LYS A 133 -6.73 -35.37 4.87
CA LYS A 133 -5.64 -35.35 3.90
C LYS A 133 -5.42 -33.97 3.35
N ALA A 134 -4.20 -33.70 2.89
CA ALA A 134 -3.87 -32.43 2.24
C ALA A 134 -4.79 -32.11 1.03
N GLU A 135 -5.18 -33.13 0.25
CA GLU A 135 -6.11 -32.99 -0.89
C GLU A 135 -7.49 -32.43 -0.50
N ASP A 136 -7.98 -32.75 0.69
CA ASP A 136 -9.27 -32.27 1.21
C ASP A 136 -9.13 -30.89 1.87
N LEU A 137 -7.95 -30.58 2.42
CA LEU A 137 -7.67 -29.33 3.12
C LEU A 137 -7.39 -28.17 2.15
N THR A 138 -6.77 -28.42 1.01
CA THR A 138 -6.49 -27.41 -0.03
C THR A 138 -7.74 -26.66 -0.50
N PRO A 139 -8.82 -27.30 -0.96
CA PRO A 139 -10.04 -26.60 -1.38
C PRO A 139 -10.77 -25.94 -0.20
N ARG A 140 -10.69 -26.52 1.01
CA ARG A 140 -11.23 -25.88 2.23
C ARG A 140 -10.50 -24.59 2.58
N LEU A 141 -9.17 -24.57 2.42
CA LEU A 141 -8.36 -23.36 2.61
C LEU A 141 -8.71 -22.30 1.56
N ALA A 142 -8.80 -22.67 0.29
CA ALA A 142 -9.20 -21.75 -0.77
C ALA A 142 -10.60 -21.16 -0.53
N ALA A 143 -11.57 -21.98 -0.08
CA ALA A 143 -12.90 -21.52 0.26
C ALA A 143 -12.92 -20.54 1.44
N ALA A 144 -12.07 -20.74 2.44
CA ALA A 144 -11.97 -19.83 3.60
C ALA A 144 -11.53 -18.40 3.24
N PHE A 145 -10.90 -18.19 2.08
CA PHE A 145 -10.62 -16.84 1.59
C PHE A 145 -11.89 -16.06 1.20
N GLY A 146 -12.99 -16.76 0.89
CA GLY A 146 -14.28 -16.15 0.59
C GLY A 146 -14.85 -15.33 1.76
N ASP A 147 -14.51 -15.70 2.99
CA ASP A 147 -14.94 -15.01 4.21
C ASP A 147 -14.18 -13.69 4.45
N PHE A 148 -13.07 -13.46 3.72
CA PHE A 148 -12.21 -12.29 3.87
C PHE A 148 -12.10 -11.49 2.56
N PRO A 149 -13.16 -10.79 2.13
CA PRO A 149 -13.19 -10.08 0.85
C PRO A 149 -12.24 -8.88 0.79
N ASP A 150 -11.68 -8.43 1.90
CA ASP A 150 -10.79 -7.26 1.98
C ASP A 150 -9.31 -7.59 1.72
N LEU A 151 -8.96 -8.87 1.55
CA LEU A 151 -7.58 -9.30 1.34
C LEU A 151 -6.99 -8.80 0.00
N PRO A 152 -5.67 -8.52 -0.05
CA PRO A 152 -4.95 -8.14 -1.27
C PRO A 152 -4.91 -9.22 -2.36
N VAL A 153 -5.25 -10.45 -2.01
CA VAL A 153 -5.09 -11.62 -2.88
C VAL A 153 -6.41 -12.38 -3.00
N THR A 154 -6.58 -13.06 -4.12
CA THR A 154 -7.58 -14.10 -4.32
C THR A 154 -6.91 -15.46 -4.27
N ALA A 155 -7.57 -16.43 -3.65
CA ALA A 155 -7.09 -17.81 -3.58
C ALA A 155 -7.93 -18.71 -4.49
N ALA A 156 -7.28 -19.55 -5.27
CA ALA A 156 -7.92 -20.60 -6.06
C ALA A 156 -7.23 -21.94 -5.76
N ALA A 157 -7.99 -23.02 -5.66
CA ALA A 157 -7.44 -24.36 -5.57
C ALA A 157 -7.10 -24.83 -6.99
N GLU A 158 -5.81 -24.97 -7.27
CA GLU A 158 -5.28 -25.33 -8.59
C GLU A 158 -4.08 -26.27 -8.43
N ASP A 159 -3.73 -26.97 -9.52
CA ASP A 159 -2.53 -27.79 -9.53
C ASP A 159 -1.28 -26.91 -9.65
N VAL A 160 -0.42 -27.00 -8.64
CA VAL A 160 0.82 -26.23 -8.53
C VAL A 160 2.00 -27.11 -8.94
N VAL A 161 2.89 -26.57 -9.78
CA VAL A 161 4.15 -27.24 -10.14
C VAL A 161 5.08 -27.23 -8.92
N THR A 162 5.36 -28.40 -8.37
CA THR A 162 6.20 -28.61 -7.17
C THR A 162 7.64 -28.99 -7.50
N GLY A 163 7.92 -29.33 -8.76
CA GLY A 163 9.26 -29.65 -9.24
C GLY A 163 9.24 -30.15 -10.68
N LYS A 164 10.37 -30.67 -11.13
CA LYS A 164 10.50 -31.39 -12.40
C LYS A 164 10.88 -32.84 -12.14
N ASP A 165 10.32 -33.77 -12.91
CA ASP A 165 10.71 -35.17 -12.87
C ASP A 165 12.13 -35.36 -13.44
N ALA A 166 12.69 -36.56 -13.32
CA ALA A 166 14.00 -36.90 -13.87
C ALA A 166 14.09 -36.77 -15.41
N SER A 167 12.94 -36.62 -16.08
CA SER A 167 12.82 -36.42 -17.53
C SER A 167 12.59 -34.95 -17.92
N GLY A 168 12.52 -34.04 -16.95
CA GLY A 168 12.31 -32.60 -17.16
C GLY A 168 10.85 -32.14 -17.23
N ASN A 169 9.88 -33.04 -17.05
CA ASN A 169 8.45 -32.70 -17.05
C ASN A 169 8.02 -32.10 -15.71
N ASP A 170 7.05 -31.20 -15.74
CA ASP A 170 6.54 -30.58 -14.52
C ASP A 170 5.76 -31.60 -13.66
N VAL A 171 6.12 -31.68 -12.38
CA VAL A 171 5.42 -32.48 -11.37
C VAL A 171 4.43 -31.57 -10.67
N THR A 172 3.15 -31.86 -10.78
CA THR A 172 2.08 -31.07 -10.17
C THR A 172 1.52 -31.72 -8.91
N ALA A 173 1.07 -30.89 -7.96
CA ALA A 173 0.36 -31.31 -6.77
C ALA A 173 -0.79 -30.33 -6.50
N PRO A 174 -1.89 -30.78 -5.86
CA PRO A 174 -2.99 -29.88 -5.51
C PRO A 174 -2.51 -28.82 -4.51
N GLY A 175 -2.64 -27.56 -4.89
CA GLY A 175 -2.23 -26.42 -4.06
C GLY A 175 -3.25 -25.29 -4.10
N VAL A 176 -2.99 -24.27 -3.30
CA VAL A 176 -3.72 -23.00 -3.32
C VAL A 176 -2.84 -21.98 -4.02
N VAL A 177 -3.25 -21.52 -5.20
CA VAL A 177 -2.62 -20.42 -5.92
C VAL A 177 -3.21 -19.11 -5.39
N LEU A 178 -2.32 -18.21 -4.99
CA LEU A 178 -2.64 -16.88 -4.50
C LEU A 178 -2.28 -15.87 -5.58
N THR A 179 -3.26 -15.11 -6.04
CA THR A 179 -3.06 -14.07 -7.08
C THR A 179 -3.36 -12.71 -6.49
N ALA A 180 -2.46 -11.75 -6.65
CA ALA A 180 -2.70 -10.36 -6.24
C ALA A 180 -3.89 -9.76 -7.02
N ARG A 181 -4.76 -9.02 -6.33
CA ARG A 181 -5.92 -8.37 -6.96
C ARG A 181 -5.55 -7.22 -7.88
N ASN A 182 -4.53 -6.46 -7.48
CA ASN A 182 -3.94 -5.39 -8.28
C ASN A 182 -2.67 -5.91 -8.97
N LYS A 183 -2.49 -5.51 -10.24
CA LYS A 183 -1.29 -5.78 -11.02
C LYS A 183 -0.14 -4.87 -10.58
N GLY A 184 1.08 -5.23 -10.98
CA GLY A 184 2.27 -4.44 -10.64
C GLY A 184 3.13 -5.08 -9.56
N ALA A 185 4.25 -4.42 -9.27
CA ALA A 185 5.22 -4.91 -8.29
C ALA A 185 4.70 -4.80 -6.85
N CYS A 186 3.64 -4.01 -6.60
CA CYS A 186 2.99 -3.91 -5.30
C CYS A 186 2.50 -5.27 -4.76
N GLY A 187 2.09 -6.19 -5.64
CA GLY A 187 1.66 -7.54 -5.24
C GLY A 187 2.76 -8.38 -4.61
N ASN A 188 4.03 -8.11 -4.95
CA ASN A 188 5.20 -8.83 -4.43
C ASN A 188 5.47 -8.50 -2.95
N GLN A 189 4.94 -7.39 -2.46
CA GLN A 189 5.20 -6.87 -1.11
C GLN A 189 4.27 -7.48 -0.05
N VAL A 190 3.28 -8.27 -0.46
CA VAL A 190 2.31 -8.89 0.44
C VAL A 190 3.00 -9.95 1.29
N GLY A 191 3.11 -9.68 2.59
CA GLY A 191 3.65 -10.64 3.54
C GLY A 191 2.75 -11.86 3.69
N LEU A 192 3.32 -13.05 3.49
CA LEU A 192 2.67 -14.33 3.74
C LEU A 192 3.39 -15.09 4.85
N THR A 193 2.64 -15.73 5.75
CA THR A 193 3.20 -16.63 6.76
C THR A 193 2.29 -17.83 6.95
N LEU A 194 2.84 -19.03 6.74
CA LEU A 194 2.14 -20.29 6.95
C LEU A 194 2.53 -20.87 8.31
N THR A 195 1.55 -21.25 9.11
CA THR A 195 1.75 -21.95 10.37
C THR A 195 0.86 -23.18 10.42
N LEU A 196 1.47 -24.33 10.67
CA LEU A 196 0.81 -25.63 10.77
C LEU A 196 0.98 -26.13 12.19
N THR A 197 -0.13 -26.45 12.85
CA THR A 197 -0.12 -26.97 14.22
C THR A 197 -0.55 -28.44 14.30
N ALA A 198 -1.14 -28.98 13.23
CA ALA A 198 -1.49 -30.39 13.14
C ALA A 198 -0.26 -31.23 12.79
N GLU A 199 -0.02 -32.28 13.58
CA GLU A 199 1.04 -33.24 13.30
C GLU A 199 0.76 -34.06 12.03
N GLY A 200 1.80 -34.45 11.31
CA GLY A 200 1.70 -35.24 10.07
C GLY A 200 1.39 -34.42 8.81
N LEU A 201 1.11 -33.13 8.94
CA LEU A 201 0.99 -32.19 7.82
C LEU A 201 2.26 -31.35 7.67
N THR A 202 2.70 -31.22 6.43
CA THR A 202 3.72 -30.27 6.01
C THR A 202 3.14 -29.35 4.95
N GLY A 203 3.69 -28.15 4.84
CA GLY A 203 3.27 -27.21 3.81
C GLY A 203 4.43 -26.38 3.32
N THR A 204 4.48 -26.19 2.01
CA THR A 204 5.43 -25.30 1.35
C THR A 204 4.70 -24.03 0.93
N LEU A 205 5.23 -22.89 1.36
CA LEU A 205 4.74 -21.57 1.02
C LEU A 205 5.72 -20.90 0.06
N SER A 206 5.25 -20.58 -1.13
CA SER A 206 5.94 -19.72 -2.08
C SER A 206 5.41 -18.29 -1.92
N PRO A 207 6.26 -17.29 -1.63
CA PRO A 207 5.84 -15.90 -1.53
C PRO A 207 5.30 -15.39 -2.87
N LEU A 208 4.51 -14.30 -2.85
CA LEU A 208 4.07 -13.66 -4.10
C LEU A 208 5.28 -13.06 -4.82
N ALA A 209 5.42 -13.40 -6.09
CA ALA A 209 6.46 -12.88 -6.97
C ALA A 209 5.94 -12.69 -8.40
N GLY A 210 6.75 -12.06 -9.25
CA GLY A 210 6.45 -11.90 -10.68
C GLY A 210 5.50 -10.76 -11.02
N GLY A 211 5.00 -10.01 -10.04
CA GLY A 211 4.26 -8.77 -10.30
C GLY A 211 5.17 -7.71 -10.91
N GLN A 212 4.73 -7.09 -12.00
CA GLN A 212 5.50 -6.12 -12.81
C GLN A 212 4.59 -5.07 -13.42
N GLY A 213 5.13 -3.89 -13.75
CA GLY A 213 4.38 -2.79 -14.37
C GLY A 213 3.49 -2.07 -13.36
N ASP A 214 4.11 -1.32 -12.45
CA ASP A 214 3.38 -0.36 -11.61
C ASP A 214 2.88 0.80 -12.48
N PRO A 215 1.70 1.37 -12.20
CA PRO A 215 1.16 2.47 -12.99
C PRO A 215 1.92 3.78 -12.75
N ASP A 216 1.95 4.62 -13.78
CA ASP A 216 2.53 5.96 -13.72
C ASP A 216 1.72 6.87 -12.77
N ILE A 217 2.41 7.47 -11.80
CA ILE A 217 1.82 8.38 -10.81
C ILE A 217 1.65 9.81 -11.30
N ALA A 218 2.31 10.21 -12.40
CA ALA A 218 2.29 11.59 -12.89
C ALA A 218 0.88 12.13 -13.18
N PRO A 219 -0.06 11.38 -13.80
CA PRO A 219 -1.42 11.85 -14.02
C PRO A 219 -2.18 12.09 -12.71
N ALA A 220 -1.96 11.25 -11.70
CA ALA A 220 -2.60 11.42 -10.39
C ALA A 220 -2.06 12.65 -9.66
N LEU A 221 -0.74 12.89 -9.74
CA LEU A 221 -0.09 14.09 -9.21
C LEU A 221 -0.59 15.37 -9.90
N ALA A 222 -0.85 15.32 -11.20
CA ALA A 222 -1.44 16.44 -11.93
C ALA A 222 -2.86 16.75 -11.47
N ALA A 223 -3.68 15.73 -11.21
CA ALA A 223 -5.06 15.90 -10.74
C ALA A 223 -5.14 16.54 -9.34
N ILE A 224 -4.16 16.27 -8.47
CA ILE A 224 -4.13 16.80 -7.09
C ILE A 224 -3.40 18.13 -6.95
N PHE A 225 -2.76 18.64 -8.00
CA PHE A 225 -1.89 19.80 -7.92
C PHE A 225 -2.61 21.03 -7.35
N SER A 226 -3.85 21.29 -7.76
CA SER A 226 -4.65 22.43 -7.28
C SER A 226 -5.41 22.16 -5.97
N ALA A 227 -5.46 20.92 -5.49
CA ALA A 227 -6.35 20.50 -4.41
C ALA A 227 -5.88 20.88 -2.99
N GLY A 228 -4.68 21.44 -2.83
CA GLY A 228 -4.26 22.00 -1.54
C GLY A 228 -3.60 21.03 -0.56
N HIS A 229 -3.38 19.76 -0.92
CA HIS A 229 -2.89 18.73 0.00
C HIS A 229 -1.50 19.03 0.61
N THR A 230 -1.32 18.64 1.87
CA THR A 230 -0.10 18.83 2.65
C THR A 230 0.77 17.57 2.69
N LEU A 231 0.15 16.39 2.77
CA LEU A 231 0.86 15.10 2.75
C LEU A 231 0.38 14.28 1.56
N ILE A 232 1.33 13.80 0.75
CA ILE A 232 1.06 12.95 -0.42
C ILE A 232 1.66 11.57 -0.15
N VAL A 233 0.79 10.58 0.02
CA VAL A 233 1.18 9.19 0.28
C VAL A 233 1.26 8.43 -1.04
N THR A 234 2.40 7.78 -1.29
CA THR A 234 2.56 6.88 -2.44
C THR A 234 2.93 5.47 -1.98
N PRO A 235 2.37 4.42 -2.62
CA PRO A 235 2.71 3.04 -2.32
C PRO A 235 3.92 2.54 -3.12
N TYR A 236 4.42 3.34 -4.06
CA TYR A 236 5.49 2.94 -4.98
C TYR A 236 6.84 3.43 -4.47
N SER A 237 7.60 2.50 -3.91
CA SER A 237 8.96 2.73 -3.41
C SER A 237 10.01 2.42 -4.48
N THR A 238 9.87 3.00 -5.67
CA THR A 238 10.78 2.84 -6.82
C THR A 238 11.47 4.15 -7.18
N ASP A 239 12.71 4.09 -7.69
CA ASP A 239 13.48 5.30 -8.06
C ASP A 239 12.70 6.23 -9.01
N GLU A 240 11.95 5.66 -9.96
CA GLU A 240 11.11 6.43 -10.89
C GLU A 240 9.97 7.15 -10.18
N ALA A 241 9.22 6.45 -9.33
CA ALA A 241 8.12 7.05 -8.57
C ALA A 241 8.63 8.14 -7.61
N LEU A 242 9.76 7.92 -6.92
CA LEU A 242 10.34 8.92 -6.04
C LEU A 242 10.80 10.18 -6.81
N ARG A 243 11.39 10.03 -7.99
CA ARG A 243 11.79 11.19 -8.83
C ARG A 243 10.57 11.99 -9.29
N THR A 244 9.52 11.32 -9.74
CA THR A 244 8.29 11.98 -10.18
C THR A 244 7.59 12.70 -9.02
N LEU A 245 7.54 12.08 -7.84
CA LEU A 245 7.00 12.72 -6.63
C LEU A 245 7.86 13.91 -6.18
N ALA A 246 9.18 13.78 -6.17
CA ALA A 246 10.09 14.87 -5.83
C ALA A 246 9.89 16.08 -6.75
N ALA A 247 9.83 15.86 -8.06
CA ALA A 247 9.58 16.93 -9.04
C ALA A 247 8.23 17.62 -8.81
N HIS A 248 7.19 16.88 -8.43
CA HIS A 248 5.91 17.47 -8.06
C HIS A 248 6.02 18.36 -6.81
N LEU A 249 6.70 17.87 -5.76
CA LEU A 249 6.87 18.61 -4.51
C LEU A 249 7.70 19.89 -4.69
N ASP A 250 8.72 19.86 -5.54
CA ASP A 250 9.53 21.03 -5.89
C ASP A 250 8.69 22.08 -6.62
N ASN A 251 7.77 21.66 -7.48
CA ASN A 251 6.85 22.58 -8.18
C ASN A 251 5.82 23.21 -7.23
N VAL A 252 5.21 22.41 -6.36
CA VAL A 252 4.22 22.89 -5.36
C VAL A 252 4.87 23.82 -4.33
N SER A 253 6.11 23.52 -3.95
CA SER A 253 6.88 24.30 -2.97
C SER A 253 7.70 25.41 -3.61
N GLY A 254 7.66 25.51 -4.94
CA GLY A 254 8.42 26.46 -5.71
C GLY A 254 7.98 27.91 -5.45
N PRO A 255 8.75 28.89 -5.96
CA PRO A 255 8.52 30.30 -5.70
C PRO A 255 7.16 30.81 -6.20
N THR A 256 6.52 30.08 -7.12
CA THR A 256 5.22 30.43 -7.69
C THR A 256 4.06 30.02 -6.77
N GLU A 257 4.01 28.76 -6.35
CA GLU A 257 2.89 28.20 -5.58
C GLU A 257 3.08 28.39 -4.07
N GLN A 258 4.32 28.33 -3.57
CA GLN A 258 4.69 28.57 -2.17
C GLN A 258 3.87 27.77 -1.14
N ARG A 259 3.47 26.54 -1.51
CA ARG A 259 2.70 25.65 -0.63
C ARG A 259 3.61 24.65 0.06
N ALA A 260 3.30 24.34 1.31
CA ALA A 260 3.95 23.25 2.02
C ALA A 260 3.34 21.91 1.59
N ALA A 261 4.18 21.02 1.06
CA ALA A 261 3.82 19.64 0.76
C ALA A 261 4.99 18.70 1.08
N PHE A 262 4.68 17.51 1.57
CA PHE A 262 5.63 16.43 1.81
C PHE A 262 5.14 15.12 1.18
N GLY A 263 6.07 14.35 0.64
CA GLY A 263 5.83 13.00 0.15
C GLY A 263 6.12 11.98 1.23
N VAL A 264 5.22 11.02 1.42
CA VAL A 264 5.32 9.96 2.42
C VAL A 264 5.34 8.60 1.74
N LEU A 265 6.33 7.78 2.10
CA LEU A 265 6.49 6.41 1.61
C LEU A 265 6.69 5.43 2.78
N GLY A 266 6.51 4.15 2.48
CA GLY A 266 6.82 3.03 3.38
C GLY A 266 7.96 2.20 2.83
N TRP A 267 8.77 1.63 3.70
CA TRP A 267 9.80 0.66 3.35
C TRP A 267 9.77 -0.53 4.30
N ARG A 268 9.49 -1.72 3.78
CA ARG A 268 9.45 -2.98 4.55
C ARG A 268 10.75 -3.77 4.55
N ASP A 269 11.60 -3.54 3.56
CA ASP A 269 12.80 -4.35 3.33
C ASP A 269 13.97 -3.88 4.21
N SER A 270 15.18 -4.37 3.95
CA SER A 270 16.37 -4.04 4.73
C SER A 270 16.64 -2.52 4.79
N LEU A 271 17.22 -2.07 5.90
CA LEU A 271 17.68 -0.68 6.04
C LEU A 271 18.68 -0.30 4.94
N ALA A 272 19.56 -1.23 4.55
CA ALA A 272 20.61 -0.98 3.56
C ALA A 272 20.01 -0.65 2.18
N THR A 273 18.98 -1.40 1.76
CA THR A 273 18.29 -1.14 0.49
C THR A 273 17.46 0.15 0.57
N GLY A 274 16.87 0.47 1.73
CA GLY A 274 16.16 1.73 1.94
C GLY A 274 17.04 2.98 1.94
N ILE A 275 18.24 2.92 2.53
CA ILE A 275 19.25 4.00 2.45
C ILE A 275 19.68 4.23 1.01
N THR A 276 19.84 3.15 0.23
CA THR A 276 20.21 3.25 -1.19
C THR A 276 19.11 3.95 -2.00
N LEU A 277 17.84 3.55 -1.81
CA LEU A 277 16.68 4.16 -2.47
C LEU A 277 16.56 5.66 -2.14
N THR A 278 16.60 6.00 -0.85
CA THR A 278 16.48 7.40 -0.40
C THR A 278 17.69 8.24 -0.80
N GLY A 279 18.89 7.67 -0.80
CA GLY A 279 20.11 8.30 -1.30
C GLY A 279 20.10 8.54 -2.81
N ASN A 280 19.48 7.66 -3.60
CA ASN A 280 19.32 7.83 -5.04
C ASN A 280 18.28 8.91 -5.39
N ALA A 281 17.18 8.97 -4.63
CA ALA A 281 16.15 9.99 -4.81
C ALA A 281 16.64 11.38 -4.38
N ASN A 282 17.37 11.46 -3.25
CA ASN A 282 17.98 12.67 -2.71
C ASN A 282 17.06 13.91 -2.74
N ALA A 283 15.82 13.74 -2.25
CA ALA A 283 14.80 14.78 -2.27
C ALA A 283 14.51 15.30 -0.84
N GLU A 284 14.51 16.62 -0.68
CA GLU A 284 14.39 17.30 0.62
C GLU A 284 13.01 17.16 1.29
N ARG A 285 11.97 16.90 0.49
CA ARG A 285 10.56 16.88 0.93
C ARG A 285 9.97 15.49 0.98
N LEU A 286 10.80 14.45 1.01
CA LEU A 286 10.37 13.06 1.16
C LEU A 286 10.68 12.53 2.55
N THR A 287 9.74 11.76 3.10
CA THR A 287 9.94 10.99 4.33
C THR A 287 9.53 9.54 4.09
N VAL A 288 10.31 8.61 4.66
CA VAL A 288 10.11 7.17 4.47
C VAL A 288 10.02 6.50 5.83
N GLY A 289 8.85 5.94 6.12
CA GLY A 289 8.64 5.11 7.30
C GLY A 289 9.24 3.73 7.07
N TRP A 290 10.34 3.42 7.74
CA TRP A 290 10.97 2.09 7.67
C TRP A 290 10.46 1.17 8.79
N HIS A 291 9.95 0.00 8.40
CA HIS A 291 9.61 -1.06 9.35
C HIS A 291 10.15 -2.40 8.86
N ASN A 292 11.22 -2.87 9.52
CA ASN A 292 11.91 -4.09 9.14
C ASN A 292 10.97 -5.31 9.11
N HIS A 293 10.96 -6.04 7.98
CA HIS A 293 10.17 -7.26 7.77
C HIS A 293 8.71 -7.13 8.21
N SER A 294 8.10 -5.96 7.97
CA SER A 294 6.65 -5.79 8.20
C SER A 294 5.87 -6.91 7.51
N VAL A 295 4.64 -7.21 7.92
CA VAL A 295 3.75 -8.06 7.11
C VAL A 295 2.92 -7.23 6.13
N LEU A 296 2.85 -5.92 6.37
CA LEU A 296 2.09 -4.96 5.58
C LEU A 296 2.90 -4.53 4.33
N PRO A 297 2.24 -4.38 3.16
CA PRO A 297 2.85 -3.76 1.98
C PRO A 297 3.31 -2.32 2.24
N ASP A 298 4.21 -1.81 1.40
CA ASP A 298 4.81 -0.49 1.58
C ASP A 298 3.77 0.63 1.57
N GLY A 299 2.74 0.51 0.73
CA GLY A 299 1.63 1.46 0.70
C GLY A 299 0.83 1.54 1.99
N GLU A 300 0.56 0.39 2.63
CA GLU A 300 -0.16 0.37 3.91
C GLU A 300 0.71 0.95 5.04
N LEU A 301 2.02 0.68 5.03
CA LEU A 301 2.97 1.32 5.94
C LEU A 301 3.02 2.84 5.75
N ALA A 302 3.07 3.29 4.50
CA ALA A 302 3.08 4.73 4.16
C ALA A 302 1.81 5.42 4.67
N ALA A 303 0.65 4.78 4.50
CA ALA A 303 -0.63 5.31 4.94
C ALA A 303 -0.74 5.41 6.47
N VAL A 304 -0.25 4.42 7.20
CA VAL A 304 -0.19 4.47 8.68
C VAL A 304 0.79 5.54 9.16
N TYR A 305 1.94 5.69 8.50
CA TYR A 305 2.96 6.66 8.90
C TYR A 305 2.56 8.11 8.59
N ALA A 306 1.71 8.33 7.57
CA ALA A 306 1.21 9.65 7.21
C ALA A 306 0.05 10.14 8.09
N ALA A 307 -0.61 9.24 8.82
CA ALA A 307 -1.80 9.49 9.64
C ALA A 307 -1.45 9.90 11.08
#